data_AF-A0A1I3EHI0-F1
#
_entry.id   AF-A0A1I3EHI0-F1
#
_cell.length_a   1.000
_cell.length_b   1.000
_cell.length_c   1.000
_cell.angle_alpha   90.00
_cell.angle_beta   90.00
_cell.angle_gamma   90.00
#
_symmetry.space_group_name_H-M   'P 1'
#
loop_
_entity.id
_entity.type
_entity.pdbx_description
1 polymer ?
#
loop_
_entity_poly.entity_id
_entity_poly.type
_entity_poly.pdbx_seq_one_letter_code
_entity_poly.pdbx_strand_id
1 'polypeptide(L)'
;MDKNNLKEKRRGSLWKHPYKKSRFQKWTPMILMLLFGSMAMKVVIAEMPISKGWEETHHSSIVVDMHNDTMMKVVDSHTWLPVVDIGKEPLEGFQLDLHKAQQGGLNVAFYAAYTADQRDVDDVVARTNSRSLALINALYWTIEQNQDNMILARNTQEIEAGLAEGKHVAVASLEGMYQFGGENSKALLRQYHDLGIRAAGLVWNSPNRLGAGANVANNEANAGLTEAGREIISEMNRLGILVDVSHMNEKTFFDTLETTQVPVIASHSGVDGVRPHVRNLSDEQLLQLKENGGVVSINFWRTALADPGSSATVKHIVDHIDYAVNLIGIDHVGLGSDFDGATMPKDLPDASYLPSITKELASRGYHQEEIKKIVGGNNQRVLKEAEKFAEKQVRYPWLQPPRLRIVPDVQMGEIVYNTKPTLSAKIVDGGDGAGNFFQYSIIVNGIAYQPSYHPDTGYISYQMERDLLGKGHTEKEGNFHVVTFLARNPMGVEVRETVIFYVL
;
A
#
# COMPACT_ATOMS: atom_id res chain seq x y z
N MET A 1 -4.71 48.86 29.52
CA MET A 1 -5.22 50.18 29.10
C MET A 1 -4.88 50.34 27.63
N ASP A 2 -5.77 50.57 26.67
CA ASP A 2 -7.22 50.68 26.70
C ASP A 2 -7.77 50.40 25.28
N LYS A 3 -9.09 50.17 25.21
CA LYS A 3 -9.90 49.75 24.06
C LYS A 3 -10.16 50.86 23.01
N ASN A 4 -10.52 50.38 21.81
CA ASN A 4 -11.47 50.95 20.82
C ASN A 4 -11.06 52.08 19.84
N ASN A 5 -11.07 51.76 18.54
CA ASN A 5 -11.91 52.40 17.48
C ASN A 5 -11.71 51.67 16.13
N LEU A 6 -12.67 50.83 15.69
CA LEU A 6 -13.75 51.12 14.72
C LEU A 6 -13.24 51.43 13.30
N LYS A 7 -13.29 50.45 12.38
CA LYS A 7 -14.38 50.18 11.40
C LYS A 7 -14.68 51.35 10.46
N GLU A 8 -14.22 51.27 9.22
CA GLU A 8 -15.03 51.41 7.99
C GLU A 8 -14.17 51.40 6.72
N LYS A 9 -14.82 51.07 5.59
CA LYS A 9 -14.37 51.10 4.18
C LYS A 9 -13.59 49.89 3.68
N ARG A 10 -14.33 48.92 3.13
CA ARG A 10 -14.21 48.56 1.71
C ARG A 10 -15.58 48.23 1.12
N ARG A 11 -16.03 49.12 0.22
CA ARG A 11 -17.19 48.99 -0.65
C ARG A 11 -16.74 48.37 -1.98
N GLY A 12 -17.55 47.45 -2.49
CA GLY A 12 -17.77 47.18 -3.93
C GLY A 12 -16.68 46.35 -4.62
N SER A 13 -16.99 45.42 -5.53
CA SER A 13 -18.25 45.23 -6.25
C SER A 13 -18.22 43.95 -7.11
N LEU A 14 -19.41 43.37 -7.35
CA LEU A 14 -19.85 42.59 -8.53
C LEU A 14 -19.25 41.16 -8.66
N TRP A 15 -20.01 40.07 -8.77
CA TRP A 15 -21.20 39.84 -9.60
C TRP A 15 -22.20 38.88 -8.94
N LYS A 16 -23.50 39.21 -9.02
CA LYS A 16 -24.63 38.30 -8.77
C LYS A 16 -25.44 38.20 -10.07
N HIS A 17 -25.66 36.99 -10.57
CA HIS A 17 -26.66 36.73 -11.61
C HIS A 17 -27.96 36.19 -10.98
N PRO A 18 -29.16 36.57 -11.49
CA PRO A 18 -30.44 36.27 -10.86
C PRO A 18 -31.12 35.06 -11.53
N TYR A 19 -31.70 34.15 -10.74
CA TYR A 19 -32.71 33.22 -11.24
C TYR A 19 -34.12 33.69 -10.85
N LYS A 20 -34.93 33.90 -11.89
CA LYS A 20 -36.31 34.39 -11.86
C LYS A 20 -37.26 33.32 -11.28
N LYS A 21 -38.10 33.74 -10.34
CA LYS A 21 -39.35 33.06 -9.99
C LYS A 21 -40.41 33.35 -11.05
N SER A 22 -40.98 32.33 -11.68
CA SER A 22 -42.22 32.48 -12.46
C SER A 22 -43.44 32.05 -11.63
N ARG A 23 -44.38 32.98 -11.48
CA ARG A 23 -45.75 32.76 -11.04
C ARG A 23 -46.53 31.97 -12.09
N PHE A 24 -47.26 30.95 -11.68
CA PHE A 24 -48.43 30.47 -12.42
C PHE A 24 -49.69 30.53 -11.55
N GLN A 25 -50.78 30.84 -12.23
CA GLN A 25 -52.07 31.35 -11.76
C GLN A 25 -52.92 30.34 -11.00
N LYS A 26 -53.73 30.91 -10.10
CA LYS A 26 -54.85 30.29 -9.39
C LYS A 26 -55.93 29.80 -10.37
N TRP A 27 -56.39 28.56 -10.18
CA TRP A 27 -57.74 28.10 -10.57
C TRP A 27 -58.34 27.33 -9.39
N THR A 28 -59.55 27.70 -9.01
CA THR A 28 -60.41 27.06 -7.99
C THR A 28 -61.01 25.75 -8.53
N PRO A 29 -61.43 24.82 -7.66
CA PRO A 29 -61.61 23.41 -8.01
C PRO A 29 -63.03 23.10 -8.50
N MET A 30 -63.14 22.24 -9.54
CA MET A 30 -64.36 21.49 -9.83
C MET A 30 -64.27 20.14 -9.11
N ILE A 31 -65.18 19.95 -8.16
CA ILE A 31 -65.44 18.67 -7.49
C ILE A 31 -66.06 17.72 -8.51
N LEU A 32 -65.37 16.64 -8.85
CA LEU A 32 -65.99 15.45 -9.43
C LEU A 32 -65.83 14.30 -8.44
N MET A 33 -66.95 13.96 -7.81
CA MET A 33 -67.11 12.87 -6.86
C MET A 33 -67.19 11.57 -7.67
N LEU A 34 -66.10 10.80 -7.73
CA LEU A 34 -66.11 9.43 -8.23
C LEU A 34 -65.54 8.50 -7.16
N LEU A 35 -66.46 7.73 -6.60
CA LEU A 35 -66.26 6.62 -5.69
C LEU A 35 -65.28 5.61 -6.29
N PHE A 36 -64.06 5.54 -5.76
CA PHE A 36 -63.22 4.36 -5.86
C PHE A 36 -62.68 4.00 -4.48
N GLY A 37 -62.96 2.77 -4.08
CA GLY A 37 -62.70 2.24 -2.75
C GLY A 37 -61.23 2.34 -2.36
N SER A 38 -61.02 2.57 -1.07
CA SER A 38 -59.72 2.56 -0.41
C SER A 38 -59.07 1.18 -0.57
N MET A 39 -58.17 1.03 -1.53
CA MET A 39 -57.14 0.03 -1.48
C MET A 39 -55.83 0.78 -1.27
N ALA A 40 -55.45 0.91 0.00
CA ALA A 40 -54.14 1.39 0.39
C ALA A 40 -53.11 0.43 -0.22
N MET A 41 -52.53 0.83 -1.36
CA MET A 41 -51.41 0.14 -1.94
C MET A 41 -50.22 0.39 -1.01
N LYS A 42 -50.05 -0.50 -0.03
CA LYS A 42 -48.77 -0.65 0.67
C LYS A 42 -47.75 -0.93 -0.43
N VAL A 43 -46.95 0.07 -0.76
CA VAL A 43 -45.66 -0.17 -1.40
C VAL A 43 -44.84 -0.92 -0.36
N VAL A 44 -45.00 -2.24 -0.36
CA VAL A 44 -44.02 -3.14 0.22
C VAL A 44 -42.82 -2.99 -0.70
N ILE A 45 -41.80 -2.26 -0.26
CA ILE A 45 -40.46 -2.43 -0.79
C ILE A 45 -40.14 -3.88 -0.47
N ALA A 46 -40.41 -4.77 -1.43
CA ALA A 46 -40.00 -6.15 -1.31
C ALA A 46 -38.47 -6.11 -1.20
N GLU A 47 -37.93 -6.57 -0.07
CA GLU A 47 -36.53 -6.94 0.00
C GLU A 47 -36.29 -7.85 -1.20
N MET A 48 -35.51 -7.37 -2.18
CA MET A 48 -35.13 -8.21 -3.30
C MET A 48 -34.46 -9.44 -2.70
N PRO A 49 -34.88 -10.67 -3.05
CA PRO A 49 -34.24 -11.84 -2.52
C PRO A 49 -32.76 -11.74 -2.86
N ILE A 50 -31.90 -11.75 -1.82
CA ILE A 50 -30.44 -11.78 -1.97
C ILE A 50 -30.14 -12.77 -3.09
N SER A 51 -29.41 -12.34 -4.12
CA SER A 51 -29.15 -13.21 -5.27
C SER A 51 -28.57 -14.52 -4.74
N LYS A 52 -29.26 -15.64 -4.97
CA LYS A 52 -28.75 -16.96 -4.61
C LYS A 52 -27.38 -17.13 -5.29
N GLY A 53 -26.36 -17.56 -4.55
CA GLY A 53 -25.01 -17.83 -5.10
C GLY A 53 -23.96 -16.73 -4.87
N TRP A 54 -24.23 -15.73 -4.01
CA TRP A 54 -23.19 -14.77 -3.63
C TRP A 54 -22.04 -15.44 -2.84
N GLU A 55 -22.33 -16.47 -2.05
CA GLU A 55 -21.31 -17.27 -1.36
C GLU A 55 -20.38 -17.97 -2.36
N GLU A 56 -20.95 -18.63 -3.38
CA GLU A 56 -20.19 -19.26 -4.46
C GLU A 56 -19.38 -18.21 -5.25
N THR A 57 -19.98 -17.04 -5.50
CA THR A 57 -19.27 -15.91 -6.13
C THR A 57 -18.06 -15.49 -5.31
N HIS A 58 -18.22 -15.33 -3.99
CA HIS A 58 -17.13 -14.94 -3.11
C HIS A 58 -16.00 -15.97 -3.11
N HIS A 59 -16.32 -17.24 -2.86
CA HIS A 59 -15.31 -18.30 -2.77
C HIS A 59 -14.68 -18.71 -4.11
N SER A 60 -15.31 -18.37 -5.25
CA SER A 60 -14.72 -18.53 -6.58
C SER A 60 -13.98 -17.28 -7.08
N SER A 61 -14.03 -16.17 -6.33
CA SER A 61 -13.28 -14.96 -6.63
C SER A 61 -11.87 -15.04 -6.04
N ILE A 62 -10.95 -14.27 -6.62
CA ILE A 62 -9.69 -13.93 -5.96
C ILE A 62 -9.92 -12.64 -5.18
N VAL A 63 -10.09 -12.74 -3.87
CA VAL A 63 -10.24 -11.59 -2.98
C VAL A 63 -8.87 -11.00 -2.68
N VAL A 64 -8.70 -9.72 -3.00
CA VAL A 64 -7.46 -8.96 -2.82
C VAL A 64 -7.71 -7.81 -1.86
N ASP A 65 -6.94 -7.76 -0.78
CA ASP A 65 -6.84 -6.61 0.10
C ASP A 65 -5.57 -5.81 -0.19
N MET A 66 -5.73 -4.53 -0.57
CA MET A 66 -4.61 -3.68 -0.96
C MET A 66 -3.85 -3.04 0.21
N HIS A 67 -4.31 -3.20 1.45
CA HIS A 67 -3.63 -2.62 2.59
C HIS A 67 -4.05 -3.23 3.94
N ASN A 68 -3.07 -3.78 4.68
CA ASN A 68 -3.19 -4.07 6.11
C ASN A 68 -1.88 -3.78 6.86
N ASP A 69 -2.00 -3.53 8.16
CA ASP A 69 -0.93 -3.17 9.09
C ASP A 69 -0.56 -4.29 10.07
N THR A 70 -0.95 -5.53 9.79
CA THR A 70 -0.83 -6.66 10.73
C THR A 70 0.59 -6.87 11.25
N MET A 71 1.61 -6.59 10.42
CA MET A 71 3.02 -6.72 10.82
C MET A 71 3.40 -5.77 11.97
N MET A 72 2.68 -4.66 12.18
CA MET A 72 2.90 -3.78 13.33
C MET A 72 2.68 -4.50 14.67
N LYS A 73 1.78 -5.48 14.71
CA LYS A 73 1.45 -6.27 15.90
C LYS A 73 2.27 -7.56 16.02
N VAL A 74 2.98 -7.95 14.95
CA VAL A 74 3.86 -9.13 14.94
C VAL A 74 5.17 -8.88 15.68
N VAL A 75 5.62 -7.64 15.72
CA VAL A 75 6.93 -7.26 16.27
C VAL A 75 6.85 -6.79 17.72
N ASP A 76 7.90 -7.06 18.49
CA ASP A 76 8.09 -6.52 19.84
C ASP A 76 8.15 -5.00 19.81
N SER A 77 7.55 -4.32 20.79
CA SER A 77 7.41 -2.86 20.75
C SER A 77 8.72 -2.09 20.93
N HIS A 78 9.77 -2.72 21.46
CA HIS A 78 11.06 -2.09 21.74
C HIS A 78 12.10 -2.48 20.70
N THR A 79 12.34 -3.78 20.55
CA THR A 79 13.37 -4.33 19.65
C THR A 79 12.93 -4.42 18.19
N TRP A 80 11.61 -4.44 17.94
CA TRP A 80 10.99 -4.72 16.65
C TRP A 80 11.35 -6.07 16.03
N LEU A 81 11.91 -7.00 16.80
CA LEU A 81 12.06 -8.38 16.38
C LEU A 81 10.68 -9.05 16.35
N PRO A 82 10.42 -9.98 15.40
CA PRO A 82 9.15 -10.69 15.34
C PRO A 82 8.98 -11.60 16.56
N VAL A 83 7.79 -11.55 17.18
CA VAL A 83 7.46 -12.31 18.40
C VAL A 83 6.08 -12.97 18.37
N VAL A 84 5.21 -12.63 17.41
CA VAL A 84 3.87 -13.22 17.27
C VAL A 84 3.69 -13.90 15.92
N ASP A 85 3.37 -15.19 15.93
CA ASP A 85 3.05 -15.96 14.73
C ASP A 85 1.54 -15.92 14.44
N ILE A 86 1.14 -15.33 13.31
CA ILE A 86 -0.27 -15.17 12.91
C ILE A 86 -0.89 -16.43 12.29
N GLY A 87 -0.16 -17.54 12.20
CA GLY A 87 -0.65 -18.80 11.65
C GLY A 87 -0.91 -19.92 12.66
N LYS A 88 -0.45 -19.81 13.90
CA LYS A 88 -0.56 -20.89 14.90
C LYS A 88 -1.97 -21.09 15.45
N GLU A 89 -2.51 -20.07 16.09
CA GLU A 89 -3.82 -20.11 16.74
C GLU A 89 -4.60 -18.82 16.40
N PRO A 90 -5.94 -18.83 16.43
CA PRO A 90 -6.71 -17.60 16.30
C PRO A 90 -6.29 -16.56 17.34
N LEU A 91 -5.91 -15.37 16.87
CA LEU A 91 -5.36 -14.33 17.75
C LEU A 91 -6.44 -13.35 18.20
N GLU A 92 -6.63 -13.21 19.52
CA GLU A 92 -7.46 -12.14 20.07
C GLU A 92 -6.81 -10.77 19.81
N GLY A 93 -7.61 -9.77 19.45
CA GLY A 93 -7.13 -8.40 19.22
C GLY A 93 -6.47 -8.15 17.86
N PHE A 94 -6.33 -9.17 17.01
CA PHE A 94 -5.92 -9.05 15.61
C PHE A 94 -7.14 -8.99 14.70
N GLN A 95 -7.15 -8.06 13.75
CA GLN A 95 -8.15 -7.97 12.70
C GLN A 95 -7.80 -8.89 11.52
N LEU A 96 -6.54 -9.32 11.40
CA LEU A 96 -6.11 -10.30 10.43
C LEU A 96 -5.13 -11.30 11.06
N ASP A 97 -5.43 -12.59 10.86
CA ASP A 97 -4.55 -13.74 11.06
C ASP A 97 -4.88 -14.78 9.98
N LEU A 98 -4.08 -15.85 9.82
CA LEU A 98 -4.29 -16.79 8.71
C LEU A 98 -5.61 -17.56 8.80
N HIS A 99 -6.14 -17.78 10.01
CA HIS A 99 -7.44 -18.44 10.21
C HIS A 99 -8.59 -17.54 9.74
N LYS A 100 -8.55 -16.26 10.13
CA LYS A 100 -9.54 -15.26 9.70
C LYS A 100 -9.42 -14.98 8.21
N ALA A 101 -8.21 -14.93 7.66
CA ALA A 101 -7.98 -14.80 6.22
C ALA A 101 -8.63 -15.96 5.46
N GLN A 102 -8.42 -17.20 5.91
CA GLN A 102 -9.02 -18.40 5.31
C GLN A 102 -10.55 -18.38 5.41
N GLN A 103 -11.10 -18.10 6.59
CA GLN A 103 -12.55 -18.03 6.80
C GLN A 103 -13.19 -16.92 5.97
N GLY A 104 -12.50 -15.79 5.84
CA GLY A 104 -12.92 -14.62 5.07
C GLY A 104 -12.69 -14.74 3.57
N GLY A 105 -12.10 -15.84 3.10
CA GLY A 105 -11.76 -16.01 1.68
C GLY A 105 -10.70 -15.04 1.16
N LEU A 106 -9.87 -14.45 2.04
CA LEU A 106 -8.83 -13.50 1.65
C LEU A 106 -7.64 -14.23 1.00
N ASN A 107 -7.53 -14.11 -0.33
CA ASN A 107 -6.54 -14.84 -1.11
C ASN A 107 -5.20 -14.11 -1.20
N VAL A 108 -5.24 -12.80 -1.46
CA VAL A 108 -4.04 -11.96 -1.62
C VAL A 108 -4.15 -10.76 -0.69
N ALA A 109 -3.12 -10.48 0.09
CA ALA A 109 -3.08 -9.31 0.96
C ALA A 109 -1.76 -8.54 0.83
N PHE A 110 -1.88 -7.22 0.75
CA PHE A 110 -0.74 -6.31 0.75
C PHE A 110 -0.40 -5.91 2.20
N TYR A 111 0.71 -6.43 2.69
CA TYR A 111 1.21 -6.18 4.04
C TYR A 111 2.11 -4.94 4.05
N ALA A 112 1.63 -3.88 4.70
CA ALA A 112 2.31 -2.60 4.75
C ALA A 112 3.47 -2.60 5.77
N ALA A 113 4.64 -2.16 5.31
CA ALA A 113 5.70 -1.70 6.18
C ALA A 113 5.49 -0.21 6.48
N TYR A 114 4.66 0.06 7.47
CA TYR A 114 4.31 1.40 7.92
C TYR A 114 5.45 2.11 8.65
N THR A 115 5.66 3.38 8.29
CA THR A 115 6.39 4.33 9.14
C THR A 115 5.67 5.67 9.28
N ALA A 116 5.73 6.21 10.49
CA ALA A 116 5.27 7.54 10.80
C ALA A 116 6.43 8.55 10.76
N ASP A 117 6.06 9.82 10.76
CA ASP A 117 6.94 10.94 10.99
C ASP A 117 7.59 10.88 12.38
N GLN A 118 8.87 10.50 12.45
CA GLN A 118 9.67 10.37 13.68
C GLN A 118 10.49 11.66 13.95
N ARG A 119 9.84 12.83 13.95
CA ARG A 119 10.52 14.15 14.07
C ARG A 119 11.33 14.36 15.36
N ASP A 120 11.16 13.49 16.35
CA ASP A 120 11.79 13.52 17.66
C ASP A 120 13.12 12.76 17.74
N VAL A 121 13.59 12.15 16.65
CA VAL A 121 14.86 11.42 16.61
C VAL A 121 15.94 12.16 15.80
N ASP A 122 17.19 11.99 16.23
CA ASP A 122 18.36 12.66 15.61
C ASP A 122 18.58 12.26 14.14
N ASP A 123 18.34 10.98 13.80
CA ASP A 123 18.45 10.45 12.44
C ASP A 123 17.14 9.76 12.02
N VAL A 124 16.20 10.58 11.53
CA VAL A 124 14.88 10.13 11.04
C VAL A 124 15.04 9.10 9.92
N VAL A 125 16.01 9.26 9.02
CA VAL A 125 16.20 8.39 7.86
C VAL A 125 16.64 7.00 8.32
N ALA A 126 17.64 6.91 9.20
CA ALA A 126 18.11 5.63 9.72
C ALA A 126 17.01 4.92 10.53
N ARG A 127 16.30 5.64 11.41
CA ARG A 127 15.26 5.05 12.27
C ARG A 127 14.06 4.54 11.46
N THR A 128 13.57 5.32 10.50
CA THR A 128 12.45 4.91 9.64
C THR A 128 12.84 3.80 8.68
N ASN A 129 14.10 3.76 8.22
CA ASN A 129 14.62 2.62 7.46
C ASN A 129 14.61 1.35 8.32
N SER A 130 15.18 1.42 9.52
CA SER A 130 15.19 0.31 10.49
C SER A 130 13.77 -0.19 10.79
N ARG A 131 12.81 0.72 11.00
CA ARG A 131 11.40 0.37 11.24
C ARG A 131 10.77 -0.36 10.06
N SER A 132 10.91 0.17 8.84
CA SER A 132 10.35 -0.46 7.64
C SER A 132 10.93 -1.86 7.44
N LEU A 133 12.24 -1.99 7.58
CA LEU A 133 12.93 -3.27 7.47
C LEU A 133 12.51 -4.26 8.55
N ALA A 134 12.23 -3.81 9.77
CA ALA A 134 11.70 -4.67 10.83
C ALA A 134 10.36 -5.31 10.44
N LEU A 135 9.45 -4.52 9.85
CA LEU A 135 8.14 -5.01 9.43
C LEU A 135 8.23 -5.95 8.21
N ILE A 136 9.14 -5.67 7.28
CA ILE A 136 9.41 -6.58 6.17
C ILE A 136 10.03 -7.88 6.69
N ASN A 137 10.99 -7.79 7.61
CA ASN A 137 11.61 -8.95 8.24
C ASN A 137 10.58 -9.78 9.01
N ALA A 138 9.64 -9.14 9.70
CA ALA A 138 8.53 -9.81 10.36
C ALA A 138 7.68 -10.61 9.37
N LEU A 139 7.39 -10.05 8.19
CA LEU A 139 6.68 -10.77 7.13
C LEU A 139 7.47 -11.99 6.65
N TYR A 140 8.78 -11.84 6.37
CA TYR A 140 9.65 -12.98 6.00
C TYR A 140 9.65 -14.07 7.07
N TRP A 141 9.77 -13.68 8.35
CA TRP A 141 9.71 -14.60 9.48
C TRP A 141 8.35 -15.30 9.56
N THR A 142 7.24 -14.58 9.42
CA THR A 142 5.89 -15.16 9.41
C THR A 142 5.73 -16.18 8.30
N ILE A 143 6.22 -15.91 7.09
CA ILE A 143 6.19 -16.86 5.98
C ILE A 143 7.06 -18.09 6.28
N GLU A 144 8.25 -17.90 6.86
CA GLU A 144 9.10 -19.02 7.27
C GLU A 144 8.41 -19.94 8.28
N GLN A 145 7.65 -19.38 9.23
CA GLN A 145 6.87 -20.19 10.17
C GLN A 145 5.64 -20.87 9.53
N ASN A 146 5.18 -20.41 8.36
CA ASN A 146 3.90 -20.79 7.76
C ASN A 146 4.01 -21.20 6.27
N GLN A 147 5.13 -21.77 5.84
CA GLN A 147 5.42 -22.06 4.42
C GLN A 147 4.38 -22.98 3.74
N ASP A 148 3.69 -23.81 4.52
CA ASP A 148 2.61 -24.68 4.03
C ASP A 148 1.34 -23.90 3.66
N ASN A 149 1.09 -22.75 4.31
CA ASN A 149 -0.16 -22.00 4.20
C ASN A 149 0.01 -20.60 3.59
N MET A 150 1.23 -20.09 3.51
CA MET A 150 1.51 -18.71 3.13
C MET A 150 2.75 -18.60 2.24
N ILE A 151 2.74 -17.67 1.28
CA ILE A 151 3.88 -17.36 0.41
C ILE A 151 4.05 -15.85 0.22
N LEU A 152 5.29 -15.38 0.10
CA LEU A 152 5.57 -14.04 -0.44
C LEU A 152 5.58 -14.09 -1.96
N ALA A 153 4.75 -13.27 -2.59
CA ALA A 153 4.79 -13.07 -4.03
C ALA A 153 5.49 -11.76 -4.40
N ARG A 154 6.43 -11.87 -5.34
CA ARG A 154 7.22 -10.75 -5.90
C ARG A 154 6.81 -10.41 -7.32
N ASN A 155 5.77 -11.00 -7.86
CA ASN A 155 5.24 -10.68 -9.18
C ASN A 155 3.91 -11.41 -9.36
N THR A 156 3.17 -11.05 -10.41
CA THR A 156 1.89 -11.72 -10.74
C THR A 156 2.04 -13.22 -10.95
N GLN A 157 3.17 -13.71 -11.46
CA GLN A 157 3.40 -15.15 -11.64
C GLN A 157 3.52 -15.89 -10.29
N GLU A 158 4.21 -15.31 -9.31
CA GLU A 158 4.31 -15.86 -7.95
C GLU A 158 2.96 -15.78 -7.22
N ILE A 159 2.14 -14.75 -7.49
CA ILE A 159 0.76 -14.68 -7.00
C ILE A 159 -0.04 -15.86 -7.57
N GLU A 160 -0.05 -16.03 -8.90
CA GLU A 160 -0.76 -17.12 -9.57
C GLU A 160 -0.32 -18.51 -9.06
N ALA A 161 0.99 -18.70 -8.83
CA ALA A 161 1.54 -19.95 -8.29
C ALA A 161 1.06 -20.21 -6.85
N GLY A 162 1.11 -19.20 -5.97
CA GLY A 162 0.64 -19.33 -4.59
C GLY A 162 -0.85 -19.65 -4.50
N LEU A 163 -1.66 -18.99 -5.33
CA LEU A 163 -3.09 -19.25 -5.44
C LEU A 163 -3.39 -20.67 -5.93
N ALA A 164 -2.62 -21.18 -6.90
CA ALA A 164 -2.76 -22.55 -7.41
C ALA A 164 -2.42 -23.61 -6.35
N GLU A 165 -1.54 -23.29 -5.39
CA GLU A 165 -1.23 -24.13 -4.23
C GLU A 165 -2.27 -23.99 -3.09
N GLY A 166 -3.26 -23.11 -3.22
CA GLY A 166 -4.26 -22.84 -2.19
C GLY A 166 -3.73 -22.06 -0.98
N LYS A 167 -2.59 -21.37 -1.15
CA LYS A 167 -1.95 -20.58 -0.08
C LYS A 167 -2.51 -19.17 0.00
N HIS A 168 -2.38 -18.57 1.19
CA HIS A 168 -2.52 -17.13 1.37
C HIS A 168 -1.29 -16.43 0.77
N VAL A 169 -1.53 -15.50 -0.15
CA VAL A 169 -0.46 -14.80 -0.87
C VAL A 169 -0.23 -13.43 -0.24
N ALA A 170 0.95 -13.24 0.34
CA ALA A 170 1.40 -11.94 0.79
C ALA A 170 2.13 -11.18 -0.30
N VAL A 171 1.83 -9.89 -0.43
CA VAL A 171 2.59 -8.93 -1.22
C VAL A 171 3.09 -7.84 -0.28
N ALA A 172 4.37 -7.49 -0.32
CA ALA A 172 4.90 -6.46 0.56
C ALA A 172 4.67 -5.05 -0.03
N SER A 173 4.32 -4.09 0.81
CA SER A 173 4.17 -2.68 0.44
C SER A 173 4.83 -1.73 1.44
N LEU A 174 5.04 -0.47 1.04
CA LEU A 174 5.54 0.59 1.92
C LEU A 174 4.46 1.62 2.17
N GLU A 175 4.36 2.13 3.39
CA GLU A 175 3.48 3.23 3.73
C GLU A 175 4.27 4.32 4.48
N GLY A 176 4.40 5.48 3.85
CA GLY A 176 5.23 6.57 4.35
C GLY A 176 6.72 6.31 4.11
N MET A 177 7.27 6.87 3.04
CA MET A 177 8.67 6.66 2.62
C MET A 177 9.65 7.65 3.28
N TYR A 178 9.58 7.85 4.60
CA TYR A 178 10.42 8.83 5.33
C TYR A 178 11.93 8.52 5.26
N GLN A 179 12.29 7.26 5.01
CA GLN A 179 13.66 6.79 4.83
C GLN A 179 14.28 7.19 3.47
N PHE A 180 13.48 7.69 2.53
CA PHE A 180 13.93 8.05 1.18
C PHE A 180 14.35 9.52 1.09
N GLY A 181 15.20 9.93 2.02
CA GLY A 181 15.67 11.30 2.12
C GLY A 181 17.06 11.57 1.53
N GLY A 182 17.87 10.54 1.28
CA GLY A 182 19.28 10.71 0.91
C GLY A 182 19.57 10.55 -0.58
N GLU A 183 20.81 10.84 -0.99
CA GLU A 183 21.29 10.62 -2.37
C GLU A 183 21.25 9.13 -2.78
N ASN A 184 21.25 8.24 -1.80
CA ASN A 184 21.16 6.78 -1.94
C ASN A 184 19.72 6.26 -2.18
N SER A 185 18.70 7.12 -2.24
CA SER A 185 17.28 6.70 -2.22
C SER A 185 16.89 5.75 -3.38
N LYS A 186 17.41 5.94 -4.60
CA LYS A 186 17.14 5.02 -5.73
C LYS A 186 17.77 3.64 -5.51
N ALA A 187 18.99 3.60 -4.98
CA ALA A 187 19.66 2.35 -4.66
C ALA A 187 18.95 1.62 -3.51
N LEU A 188 18.52 2.37 -2.49
CA LEU A 188 17.70 1.84 -1.40
C LEU A 188 16.38 1.26 -1.93
N LEU A 189 15.68 1.97 -2.83
CA LEU A 189 14.42 1.49 -3.42
C LEU A 189 14.59 0.16 -4.15
N ARG A 190 15.71 -0.03 -4.84
CA ARG A 190 16.06 -1.32 -5.44
C ARG A 190 16.23 -2.44 -4.42
N GLN A 191 16.80 -2.16 -3.23
CA GLN A 191 16.89 -3.17 -2.18
C GLN A 191 15.50 -3.53 -1.63
N TYR A 192 14.62 -2.54 -1.44
CA TYR A 192 13.22 -2.79 -1.07
C TYR A 192 12.48 -3.60 -2.15
N HIS A 193 12.72 -3.33 -3.43
CA HIS A 193 12.20 -4.14 -4.54
C HIS A 193 12.71 -5.58 -4.49
N ASP A 194 14.01 -5.79 -4.24
CA ASP A 194 14.63 -7.11 -4.06
C ASP A 194 13.97 -7.87 -2.90
N LEU A 195 13.60 -7.15 -1.82
CA LEU A 195 12.87 -7.68 -0.67
C LEU A 195 11.38 -7.95 -0.93
N GLY A 196 10.86 -7.64 -2.12
CA GLY A 196 9.49 -7.97 -2.54
C GLY A 196 8.48 -6.83 -2.49
N ILE A 197 8.91 -5.58 -2.26
CA ILE A 197 8.00 -4.42 -2.30
C ILE A 197 7.40 -4.23 -3.71
N ARG A 198 6.07 -4.19 -3.82
CA ARG A 198 5.34 -4.01 -5.10
C ARG A 198 4.35 -2.84 -5.13
N ALA A 199 4.10 -2.21 -4.00
CA ALA A 199 3.39 -0.94 -3.92
C ALA A 199 4.06 -0.06 -2.86
N ALA A 200 4.06 1.26 -3.07
CA ALA A 200 4.61 2.19 -2.08
C ALA A 200 3.87 3.53 -2.06
N GLY A 201 3.47 3.96 -0.86
CA GLY A 201 2.97 5.30 -0.58
C GLY A 201 4.11 6.23 -0.20
N LEU A 202 4.35 7.27 -1.01
CA LEU A 202 5.47 8.19 -0.81
C LEU A 202 5.40 8.91 0.54
N VAL A 203 4.21 9.27 0.98
CA VAL A 203 3.95 10.02 2.20
C VAL A 203 2.92 9.29 3.05
N TRP A 204 2.95 9.57 4.35
CA TRP A 204 1.79 9.31 5.20
C TRP A 204 1.04 10.63 5.40
N ASN A 205 0.48 10.90 6.59
CA ASN A 205 -0.26 12.13 6.84
C ASN A 205 0.64 13.38 6.93
N SER A 206 1.85 13.26 7.47
CA SER A 206 2.84 14.34 7.53
C SER A 206 3.66 14.43 6.23
N PRO A 207 4.23 15.60 5.91
CA PRO A 207 5.13 15.72 4.77
C PRO A 207 6.48 15.05 5.04
N ASN A 208 7.17 14.68 3.98
CA ASN A 208 8.56 14.22 4.02
C ASN A 208 9.34 14.79 2.82
N ARG A 209 10.55 14.28 2.55
CA ARG A 209 11.40 14.79 1.45
C ARG A 209 10.80 14.57 0.05
N LEU A 210 9.82 13.69 -0.10
CA LEU A 210 9.23 13.34 -1.38
C LEU A 210 7.98 14.16 -1.71
N GLY A 211 7.19 14.56 -0.70
CA GLY A 211 5.97 15.33 -0.92
C GLY A 211 5.20 15.64 0.35
N ALA A 212 3.92 15.99 0.20
CA ALA A 212 3.05 16.39 1.30
C ALA A 212 1.86 15.43 1.50
N GLY A 213 1.61 15.07 2.76
CA GLY A 213 0.52 14.19 3.18
C GLY A 213 -0.82 14.91 3.36
N ALA A 214 -1.82 14.25 3.92
CA ALA A 214 -3.18 14.80 4.07
C ALA A 214 -3.34 15.71 5.29
N ASN A 215 -2.40 15.69 6.25
CA ASN A 215 -2.48 16.54 7.43
C ASN A 215 -2.02 17.97 7.12
N VAL A 216 -3.00 18.82 6.79
CA VAL A 216 -2.80 20.24 6.46
C VAL A 216 -2.05 21.01 7.55
N ALA A 217 -2.21 20.68 8.84
CA ALA A 217 -1.53 21.41 9.92
C ALA A 217 -0.01 21.22 9.92
N ASN A 218 0.46 20.08 9.40
CA ASN A 218 1.88 19.78 9.25
C ASN A 218 2.41 20.17 7.86
N ASN A 219 1.54 20.60 6.95
CA ASN A 219 1.90 20.96 5.58
C ASN A 219 1.91 22.48 5.38
N GLU A 220 2.77 22.94 4.49
CA GLU A 220 2.55 24.25 3.88
C GLU A 220 1.32 24.16 2.95
N ALA A 221 0.45 25.17 2.97
CA ALA A 221 -0.86 25.15 2.32
C ALA A 221 -0.86 24.87 0.80
N ASN A 222 0.31 24.79 0.16
CA ASN A 222 0.49 24.44 -1.25
C ASN A 222 1.71 23.52 -1.49
N ALA A 223 2.17 22.78 -0.48
CA ALA A 223 3.23 21.79 -0.66
C ALA A 223 2.71 20.63 -1.52
N GLY A 224 3.49 20.23 -2.53
CA GLY A 224 3.18 19.15 -3.46
C GLY A 224 4.32 18.15 -3.58
N LEU A 225 4.36 17.43 -4.69
CA LEU A 225 5.44 16.49 -4.98
C LEU A 225 6.75 17.25 -5.24
N THR A 226 7.84 16.85 -4.58
CA THR A 226 9.17 17.44 -4.76
C THR A 226 9.87 16.83 -5.98
N GLU A 227 11.00 17.42 -6.40
CA GLU A 227 11.82 16.81 -7.45
C GLU A 227 12.34 15.43 -7.05
N ALA A 228 12.75 15.26 -5.79
CA ALA A 228 13.13 13.96 -5.25
C ALA A 228 11.95 12.96 -5.30
N GLY A 229 10.73 13.41 -5.03
CA GLY A 229 9.51 12.61 -5.20
C GLY A 229 9.29 12.18 -6.65
N ARG A 230 9.48 13.09 -7.61
CA ARG A 230 9.36 12.78 -9.05
C ARG A 230 10.40 11.76 -9.51
N GLU A 231 11.65 11.93 -9.08
CA GLU A 231 12.71 10.97 -9.38
C GLU A 231 12.43 9.58 -8.79
N ILE A 232 11.87 9.51 -7.58
CA ILE A 232 11.50 8.24 -6.94
C ILE A 232 10.33 7.58 -7.66
N ILE A 233 9.29 8.32 -8.06
CA ILE A 233 8.19 7.77 -8.89
C ILE A 233 8.72 7.19 -10.20
N SER A 234 9.65 7.87 -10.86
CA SER A 234 10.26 7.37 -12.09
C SER A 234 11.00 6.04 -11.86
N GLU A 235 11.76 5.92 -10.75
CA GLU A 235 12.41 4.66 -10.38
C GLU A 235 11.40 3.58 -9.97
N MET A 236 10.30 3.92 -9.29
CA MET A 236 9.20 2.99 -8.98
C MET A 236 8.59 2.43 -10.27
N ASN A 237 8.25 3.28 -11.24
CA ASN A 237 7.72 2.84 -12.53
C ASN A 237 8.72 1.94 -13.27
N ARG A 238 10.01 2.27 -13.26
CA ARG A 238 11.06 1.44 -13.87
C ARG A 238 11.15 0.05 -13.23
N LEU A 239 10.87 -0.05 -11.93
CA LEU A 239 10.89 -1.30 -11.16
C LEU A 239 9.54 -2.04 -11.17
N GLY A 240 8.47 -1.43 -11.69
CA GLY A 240 7.13 -2.00 -11.64
C GLY A 240 6.47 -1.94 -10.26
N ILE A 241 6.94 -1.01 -9.40
CA ILE A 241 6.30 -0.73 -8.12
C ILE A 241 5.13 0.24 -8.37
N LEU A 242 3.94 -0.15 -7.92
CA LEU A 242 2.75 0.71 -7.96
C LEU A 242 2.94 1.93 -7.06
N VAL A 243 2.57 3.10 -7.57
CA VAL A 243 2.53 4.34 -6.78
C VAL A 243 1.21 4.38 -6.03
N ASP A 244 1.28 4.41 -4.70
CA ASP A 244 0.11 4.57 -3.84
C ASP A 244 -0.11 6.03 -3.46
N VAL A 245 -1.29 6.55 -3.80
CA VAL A 245 -1.70 7.94 -3.56
C VAL A 245 -2.57 8.11 -2.32
N SER A 246 -2.84 7.02 -1.58
CA SER A 246 -3.33 7.12 -0.21
C SER A 246 -2.46 8.09 0.61
N HIS A 247 -3.08 8.80 1.55
CA HIS A 247 -2.47 9.80 2.42
C HIS A 247 -1.97 11.08 1.77
N MET A 248 -1.90 11.22 0.44
CA MET A 248 -1.48 12.47 -0.18
C MET A 248 -2.48 13.60 0.03
N ASN A 249 -2.01 14.85 0.10
CA ASN A 249 -2.89 15.98 -0.20
C ASN A 249 -3.20 16.04 -1.71
N GLU A 250 -4.19 16.85 -2.08
CA GLU A 250 -4.61 16.99 -3.49
C GLU A 250 -3.46 17.40 -4.40
N LYS A 251 -2.61 18.35 -3.98
CA LYS A 251 -1.50 18.80 -4.83
C LYS A 251 -0.50 17.68 -5.13
N THR A 252 -0.07 16.92 -4.11
CA THR A 252 0.86 15.79 -4.28
C THR A 252 0.21 14.70 -5.12
N PHE A 253 -1.10 14.46 -4.95
CA PHE A 253 -1.87 13.52 -5.76
C PHE A 253 -1.83 13.90 -7.25
N PHE A 254 -2.18 15.15 -7.61
CA PHE A 254 -2.20 15.57 -9.01
C PHE A 254 -0.80 15.63 -9.61
N ASP A 255 0.20 16.16 -8.88
CA ASP A 255 1.59 16.15 -9.32
C ASP A 255 2.11 14.71 -9.56
N THR A 256 1.61 13.73 -8.80
CA THR A 256 1.93 12.30 -8.98
C THR A 256 1.33 11.75 -10.26
N LEU A 257 0.07 12.06 -10.57
CA LEU A 257 -0.58 11.65 -11.82
C LEU A 257 0.09 12.26 -13.06
N GLU A 258 0.61 13.48 -12.95
CA GLU A 258 1.41 14.10 -14.02
C GLU A 258 2.79 13.41 -14.23
N THR A 259 3.29 12.70 -13.22
CA THR A 259 4.65 12.12 -13.22
C THR A 259 4.66 10.64 -13.57
N THR A 260 3.70 9.88 -13.04
CA THR A 260 3.65 8.42 -13.20
C THR A 260 3.32 8.02 -14.64
N GLN A 261 3.96 6.95 -15.11
CA GLN A 261 3.74 6.35 -16.44
C GLN A 261 2.93 5.05 -16.39
N VAL A 262 2.53 4.62 -15.19
CA VAL A 262 1.72 3.43 -14.94
C VAL A 262 0.50 3.80 -14.09
N PRO A 263 -0.56 2.97 -14.08
CA PRO A 263 -1.70 3.19 -13.20
C PRO A 263 -1.28 3.34 -11.74
N VAL A 264 -1.86 4.31 -11.05
CA VAL A 264 -1.74 4.46 -9.60
C VAL A 264 -2.77 3.61 -8.88
N ILE A 265 -2.54 3.41 -7.58
CA ILE A 265 -3.56 2.91 -6.66
C ILE A 265 -3.80 3.95 -5.58
N ALA A 266 -5.02 4.02 -5.04
CA ALA A 266 -5.23 4.49 -3.69
C ALA A 266 -5.53 3.24 -2.84
N SER A 267 -4.53 2.74 -2.12
CA SER A 267 -4.58 1.39 -1.52
C SER A 267 -5.64 1.24 -0.42
N HIS A 268 -6.03 2.35 0.23
CA HIS A 268 -7.05 2.40 1.28
C HIS A 268 -7.55 3.85 1.45
N SER A 269 -8.47 4.29 0.59
CA SER A 269 -9.08 5.63 0.70
C SER A 269 -10.60 5.56 0.50
N GLY A 270 -11.35 6.48 1.10
CA GLY A 270 -12.79 6.62 0.86
C GLY A 270 -13.10 7.63 -0.26
N VAL A 271 -14.38 7.97 -0.40
CA VAL A 271 -14.87 8.95 -1.38
C VAL A 271 -15.52 10.13 -0.67
N ASP A 272 -15.11 11.34 -1.00
CA ASP A 272 -15.52 12.56 -0.29
C ASP A 272 -17.00 12.86 -0.52
N GLY A 273 -17.51 12.55 -1.71
CA GLY A 273 -18.92 12.71 -2.08
C GLY A 273 -19.92 11.89 -1.26
N VAL A 274 -19.48 10.83 -0.57
CA VAL A 274 -20.30 10.11 0.42
C VAL A 274 -20.04 10.65 1.81
N ARG A 275 -18.77 10.81 2.19
CA ARG A 275 -18.38 11.39 3.47
C ARG A 275 -17.22 12.37 3.31
N PRO A 276 -17.45 13.67 3.58
CA PRO A 276 -16.40 14.67 3.56
C PRO A 276 -15.31 14.38 4.59
N HIS A 277 -14.07 14.15 4.12
CA HIS A 277 -12.95 13.83 5.01
C HIS A 277 -11.60 13.99 4.32
N VAL A 278 -10.61 14.51 5.04
CA VAL A 278 -9.25 14.73 4.51
C VAL A 278 -8.53 13.48 4.00
N ARG A 279 -9.02 12.27 4.34
CA ARG A 279 -8.50 10.99 3.85
C ARG A 279 -9.30 10.40 2.68
N ASN A 280 -10.41 11.01 2.32
CA ASN A 280 -11.24 10.57 1.20
C ASN A 280 -10.88 11.37 -0.04
N LEU A 281 -10.98 10.73 -1.20
CA LEU A 281 -10.68 11.37 -2.48
C LEU A 281 -11.87 12.22 -2.94
N SER A 282 -11.58 13.43 -3.42
CA SER A 282 -12.58 14.28 -4.07
C SER A 282 -13.00 13.71 -5.43
N ASP A 283 -14.16 14.13 -5.94
CA ASP A 283 -14.65 13.69 -7.25
C ASP A 283 -13.64 13.99 -8.37
N GLU A 284 -12.94 15.11 -8.27
CA GLU A 284 -11.89 15.48 -9.23
C GLU A 284 -10.70 14.51 -9.18
N GLN A 285 -10.24 14.15 -7.97
CA GLN A 285 -9.20 13.13 -7.81
C GLN A 285 -9.63 11.78 -8.37
N LEU A 286 -10.87 11.35 -8.12
CA LEU A 286 -11.41 10.09 -8.64
C LEU A 286 -11.47 10.10 -10.17
N LEU A 287 -11.97 11.18 -10.78
CA LEU A 287 -12.01 11.31 -12.24
C LEU A 287 -10.61 11.29 -12.86
N GLN A 288 -9.61 11.93 -12.26
CA GLN A 288 -8.23 11.86 -12.76
C GLN A 288 -7.58 10.48 -12.56
N LEU A 289 -7.89 9.80 -11.45
CA LEU A 289 -7.47 8.41 -11.22
C LEU A 289 -8.03 7.47 -12.30
N LYS A 290 -9.28 7.69 -12.72
CA LYS A 290 -9.90 6.96 -13.82
C LYS A 290 -9.16 7.17 -15.14
N GLU A 291 -8.87 8.41 -15.52
CA GLU A 291 -8.16 8.74 -16.76
C GLU A 291 -6.74 8.15 -16.78
N ASN A 292 -6.09 8.05 -15.60
CA ASN A 292 -4.82 7.36 -15.44
C ASN A 292 -4.92 5.82 -15.56
N GLY A 293 -6.11 5.24 -15.45
CA GLY A 293 -6.33 3.78 -15.43
C GLY A 293 -6.21 3.14 -14.04
N GLY A 294 -6.09 3.95 -12.99
CA GLY A 294 -5.84 3.54 -11.61
C GLY A 294 -7.05 2.91 -10.91
N VAL A 295 -6.85 2.50 -9.65
CA VAL A 295 -7.90 1.90 -8.81
C VAL A 295 -7.93 2.56 -7.43
N VAL A 296 -9.13 2.94 -6.96
CA VAL A 296 -9.36 3.29 -5.56
C VAL A 296 -9.86 2.07 -4.79
N SER A 297 -9.08 1.65 -3.81
CA SER A 297 -9.46 0.58 -2.89
C SER A 297 -10.12 1.18 -1.65
N ILE A 298 -11.39 0.84 -1.44
CA ILE A 298 -12.25 1.49 -0.44
C ILE A 298 -11.83 1.10 0.97
N ASN A 299 -11.48 2.10 1.79
CA ASN A 299 -11.06 1.96 3.19
C ASN A 299 -12.22 1.52 4.10
N PHE A 300 -11.97 0.61 5.06
CA PHE A 300 -12.97 0.16 6.03
C PHE A 300 -12.98 0.97 7.34
N TRP A 301 -12.05 1.91 7.51
CA TRP A 301 -11.94 2.75 8.69
C TRP A 301 -13.25 3.49 8.96
N ARG A 302 -13.89 3.14 10.08
CA ARG A 302 -15.23 3.65 10.45
C ARG A 302 -15.34 5.17 10.43
N THR A 303 -14.23 5.86 10.77
CA THR A 303 -14.22 7.31 10.70
C THR A 303 -14.30 7.68 9.24
N ALA A 304 -13.39 7.28 8.34
CA ALA A 304 -13.45 7.60 6.91
C ALA A 304 -14.81 7.33 6.23
N LEU A 305 -15.58 6.34 6.71
CA LEU A 305 -16.85 5.90 6.13
C LEU A 305 -18.11 6.65 6.62
N ALA A 306 -18.18 7.00 7.90
CA ALA A 306 -19.43 7.49 8.48
C ALA A 306 -19.24 8.64 9.50
N ASP A 307 -20.29 9.43 9.71
CA ASP A 307 -20.24 10.58 10.61
C ASP A 307 -19.89 10.17 12.06
N PRO A 308 -19.15 11.00 12.82
CA PRO A 308 -18.87 10.73 14.22
C PRO A 308 -20.15 10.43 15.03
N GLY A 309 -20.14 9.32 15.78
CA GLY A 309 -21.29 8.89 16.58
C GLY A 309 -22.28 7.97 15.84
N SER A 310 -22.14 7.82 14.52
CA SER A 310 -22.80 6.72 13.79
C SER A 310 -22.05 5.41 14.00
N SER A 311 -22.78 4.29 14.02
CA SER A 311 -22.16 2.96 13.97
C SER A 311 -21.92 2.58 12.53
N ALA A 312 -20.73 2.85 11.99
CA ALA A 312 -20.36 2.42 10.64
C ALA A 312 -20.58 0.91 10.47
N THR A 313 -21.01 0.53 9.26
CA THR A 313 -21.33 -0.85 8.87
C THR A 313 -20.81 -1.17 7.49
N VAL A 314 -20.86 -2.45 7.11
CA VAL A 314 -20.61 -2.92 5.74
C VAL A 314 -21.40 -2.12 4.69
N LYS A 315 -22.62 -1.68 5.02
CA LYS A 315 -23.42 -0.84 4.12
C LYS A 315 -22.71 0.45 3.74
N HIS A 316 -22.01 1.08 4.67
CA HIS A 316 -21.27 2.31 4.39
C HIS A 316 -20.05 2.06 3.50
N ILE A 317 -19.39 0.90 3.63
CA ILE A 317 -18.35 0.47 2.68
C ILE A 317 -18.96 0.38 1.28
N VAL A 318 -20.11 -0.29 1.14
CA VAL A 318 -20.76 -0.46 -0.17
C VAL A 318 -21.38 0.84 -0.69
N ASP A 319 -21.78 1.78 0.17
CA ASP A 319 -22.20 3.13 -0.26
C ASP A 319 -21.04 3.88 -0.93
N HIS A 320 -19.82 3.77 -0.39
CA HIS A 320 -18.61 4.30 -1.00
C HIS A 320 -18.29 3.60 -2.34
N ILE A 321 -18.42 2.27 -2.40
CA ILE A 321 -18.25 1.50 -3.64
C ILE A 321 -19.25 1.95 -4.70
N ASP A 322 -20.55 2.01 -4.38
CA ASP A 322 -21.62 2.43 -5.30
C ASP A 322 -21.35 3.82 -5.86
N TYR A 323 -20.98 4.75 -5.00
CA TYR A 323 -20.65 6.10 -5.42
C TYR A 323 -19.48 6.12 -6.40
N ALA A 324 -18.38 5.43 -6.07
CA ALA A 324 -17.21 5.33 -6.94
C ALA A 324 -17.55 4.65 -8.28
N VAL A 325 -18.26 3.52 -8.26
CA VAL A 325 -18.67 2.80 -9.48
C VAL A 325 -19.53 3.70 -10.37
N ASN A 326 -20.46 4.46 -9.81
CA ASN A 326 -21.31 5.37 -10.57
C ASN A 326 -20.52 6.54 -11.19
N LEU A 327 -19.50 7.06 -10.51
CA LEU A 327 -18.71 8.20 -10.97
C LEU A 327 -17.62 7.78 -11.98
N ILE A 328 -16.82 6.77 -11.62
CA ILE A 328 -15.60 6.41 -12.35
C ILE A 328 -15.68 5.06 -13.08
N GLY A 329 -16.70 4.24 -12.80
CA GLY A 329 -16.91 2.94 -13.44
C GLY A 329 -16.34 1.78 -12.66
N ILE A 330 -16.86 0.58 -12.94
CA ILE A 330 -16.59 -0.67 -12.20
C ILE A 330 -15.12 -1.11 -12.22
N ASP A 331 -14.34 -0.72 -13.24
CA ASP A 331 -12.96 -1.17 -13.45
C ASP A 331 -11.90 -0.42 -12.59
N HIS A 332 -12.37 0.51 -11.75
CA HIS A 332 -11.53 1.43 -10.97
C HIS A 332 -11.76 1.35 -9.45
N VAL A 333 -12.49 0.34 -8.98
CA VAL A 333 -12.84 0.20 -7.56
C VAL A 333 -12.34 -1.14 -7.01
N GLY A 334 -11.77 -1.12 -5.80
CA GLY A 334 -11.18 -2.27 -5.11
C GLY A 334 -11.46 -2.26 -3.60
N LEU A 335 -10.80 -3.18 -2.86
CA LEU A 335 -10.86 -3.29 -1.40
C LEU A 335 -9.49 -3.01 -0.76
N GLY A 336 -9.50 -2.23 0.33
CA GLY A 336 -8.30 -1.82 1.06
C GLY A 336 -8.61 -1.64 2.53
N SER A 337 -8.45 -2.69 3.31
CA SER A 337 -9.11 -2.85 4.60
C SER A 337 -8.62 -1.90 5.67
N ASP A 338 -7.33 -1.58 5.68
CA ASP A 338 -6.69 -0.89 6.80
C ASP A 338 -6.79 -1.75 8.09
N PHE A 339 -6.79 -3.09 7.93
CA PHE A 339 -6.82 -4.03 9.06
C PHE A 339 -5.59 -3.86 9.93
N ASP A 340 -5.80 -3.90 11.24
CA ASP A 340 -4.84 -3.65 12.32
C ASP A 340 -4.27 -2.21 12.39
N GLY A 341 -4.56 -1.36 11.39
CA GLY A 341 -4.22 0.06 11.32
C GLY A 341 -5.37 0.99 11.72
N ALA A 342 -6.60 0.54 11.51
CA ALA A 342 -7.80 1.32 11.75
C ALA A 342 -8.83 0.67 12.69
N THR A 343 -9.88 1.44 12.99
CA THR A 343 -11.06 0.93 13.71
C THR A 343 -12.14 0.51 12.72
N MET A 344 -12.53 -0.76 12.79
CA MET A 344 -13.41 -1.39 11.81
C MET A 344 -14.91 -1.10 12.03
N PRO A 345 -15.77 -1.34 11.02
CA PRO A 345 -17.22 -1.32 11.16
C PRO A 345 -17.72 -2.40 12.14
N LYS A 346 -18.88 -2.16 12.77
CA LYS A 346 -19.35 -3.06 13.85
C LYS A 346 -19.73 -4.47 13.39
N ASP A 347 -20.10 -4.63 12.13
CA ASP A 347 -20.54 -5.88 11.50
C ASP A 347 -19.47 -6.48 10.56
N LEU A 348 -18.26 -5.91 10.59
CA LEU A 348 -17.05 -6.44 9.95
C LEU A 348 -15.86 -6.12 10.87
N PRO A 349 -15.72 -6.79 12.02
CA PRO A 349 -14.64 -6.49 12.97
C PRO A 349 -13.26 -6.97 12.51
N ASP A 350 -13.19 -7.95 11.61
CA ASP A 350 -11.97 -8.62 11.18
C ASP A 350 -12.13 -9.29 9.81
N ALA A 351 -11.03 -9.84 9.27
CA ALA A 351 -10.96 -10.44 7.93
C ALA A 351 -11.96 -11.58 7.71
N SER A 352 -12.39 -12.30 8.74
CA SER A 352 -13.35 -13.41 8.58
C SER A 352 -14.74 -12.96 8.10
N TYR A 353 -15.01 -11.65 8.17
CA TYR A 353 -16.28 -11.05 7.77
C TYR A 353 -16.28 -10.46 6.36
N LEU A 354 -15.17 -10.54 5.59
CA LEU A 354 -15.12 -10.10 4.20
C LEU A 354 -16.27 -10.62 3.29
N PRO A 355 -16.79 -11.85 3.44
CA PRO A 355 -17.95 -12.31 2.66
C PRO A 355 -19.19 -11.41 2.80
N SER A 356 -19.32 -10.68 3.90
CA SER A 356 -20.43 -9.72 4.11
C SER A 356 -20.44 -8.58 3.09
N ILE A 357 -19.28 -8.15 2.58
CA ILE A 357 -19.19 -7.14 1.51
C ILE A 357 -19.77 -7.70 0.23
N THR A 358 -19.38 -8.93 -0.16
CA THR A 358 -19.92 -9.61 -1.33
C THR A 358 -21.43 -9.80 -1.23
N LYS A 359 -21.92 -10.18 -0.05
CA LYS A 359 -23.36 -10.29 0.22
C LYS A 359 -24.09 -8.96 0.02
N GLU A 360 -23.55 -7.87 0.55
CA GLU A 360 -24.16 -6.55 0.42
C GLU A 360 -24.13 -6.07 -1.05
N LEU A 361 -23.02 -6.24 -1.78
CA LEU A 361 -22.95 -5.97 -3.22
C LEU A 361 -24.01 -6.75 -4.00
N ALA A 362 -24.10 -8.06 -3.78
CA ALA A 362 -25.11 -8.91 -4.41
C ALA A 362 -26.55 -8.45 -4.09
N SER A 363 -26.80 -8.01 -2.85
CA SER A 363 -28.11 -7.50 -2.44
C SER A 363 -28.49 -6.18 -3.13
N ARG A 364 -27.49 -5.40 -3.59
CA ARG A 364 -27.67 -4.17 -4.37
C ARG A 364 -27.74 -4.39 -5.88
N GLY A 365 -27.65 -5.65 -6.32
CA GLY A 365 -27.86 -6.03 -7.72
C GLY A 365 -26.58 -6.14 -8.55
N TYR A 366 -25.39 -6.07 -7.96
CA TYR A 366 -24.15 -6.37 -8.69
C TYR A 366 -24.13 -7.82 -9.14
N HIS A 367 -23.75 -8.03 -10.40
CA HIS A 367 -23.62 -9.36 -10.97
C HIS A 367 -22.27 -9.99 -10.61
N GLN A 368 -22.20 -11.32 -10.72
CA GLN A 368 -21.02 -12.12 -10.34
C GLN A 368 -19.70 -11.57 -10.91
N GLU A 369 -19.67 -11.19 -12.19
CA GLU A 369 -18.46 -10.69 -12.85
C GLU A 369 -18.06 -9.28 -12.37
N GLU A 370 -19.02 -8.43 -11.99
CA GLU A 370 -18.75 -7.11 -11.41
C GLU A 370 -18.20 -7.23 -9.99
N ILE A 371 -18.75 -8.16 -9.20
CA ILE A 371 -18.25 -8.48 -7.87
C ILE A 371 -16.81 -8.98 -7.96
N LYS A 372 -16.50 -9.92 -8.87
CA LYS A 372 -15.12 -10.43 -9.09
C LYS A 372 -14.12 -9.32 -9.41
N LYS A 373 -14.55 -8.30 -10.17
CA LYS A 373 -13.72 -7.11 -10.45
C LYS A 373 -13.44 -6.31 -9.18
N ILE A 374 -14.49 -5.95 -8.43
CA ILE A 374 -14.39 -5.14 -7.20
C ILE A 374 -13.55 -5.85 -6.14
N VAL A 375 -13.82 -7.13 -5.87
CA VAL A 375 -13.16 -7.83 -4.75
C VAL A 375 -11.70 -8.15 -5.02
N GLY A 376 -11.21 -8.05 -6.26
CA GLY A 376 -9.78 -8.20 -6.52
C GLY A 376 -9.31 -8.18 -7.97
N GLY A 377 -10.18 -8.40 -8.95
CA GLY A 377 -9.80 -8.40 -10.37
C GLY A 377 -9.16 -7.08 -10.84
N ASN A 378 -9.67 -5.94 -10.37
CA ASN A 378 -9.14 -4.63 -10.72
C ASN A 378 -7.74 -4.39 -10.16
N ASN A 379 -7.48 -4.84 -8.93
CA ASN A 379 -6.17 -4.73 -8.28
C ASN A 379 -5.11 -5.58 -8.98
N GLN A 380 -5.47 -6.79 -9.39
CA GLN A 380 -4.58 -7.65 -10.18
C GLN A 380 -4.24 -7.04 -11.55
N ARG A 381 -5.22 -6.38 -12.19
CA ARG A 381 -5.03 -5.69 -13.46
C ARG A 381 -3.94 -4.62 -13.36
N VAL A 382 -4.04 -3.70 -12.41
CA VAL A 382 -3.07 -2.59 -12.28
C VAL A 382 -1.68 -3.09 -11.94
N LEU A 383 -1.56 -4.11 -11.09
CA LEU A 383 -0.27 -4.74 -10.80
C LEU A 383 0.37 -5.32 -12.07
N LYS A 384 -0.40 -6.05 -12.87
CA LYS A 384 0.05 -6.62 -14.15
C LYS A 384 0.46 -5.56 -15.17
N GLU A 385 -0.23 -4.41 -15.18
CA GLU A 385 0.11 -3.29 -16.07
C GLU A 385 1.44 -2.63 -15.67
N ALA A 386 1.69 -2.44 -14.37
CA ALA A 386 2.96 -1.92 -13.86
C ALA A 386 4.13 -2.87 -14.15
N GLU A 387 3.95 -4.18 -13.94
CA GLU A 387 4.96 -5.19 -14.28
C GLU A 387 5.29 -5.19 -15.78
N LYS A 388 4.27 -5.20 -16.65
CA LYS A 388 4.46 -5.11 -18.11
C LYS A 388 5.17 -3.85 -18.55
N PHE A 389 4.97 -2.74 -17.85
CA PHE A 389 5.71 -1.51 -18.13
C PHE A 389 7.20 -1.69 -17.77
N ALA A 390 7.50 -2.24 -16.59
CA ALA A 390 8.86 -2.48 -16.13
C ALA A 390 9.63 -3.47 -17.03
N GLU A 391 8.98 -4.54 -17.47
CA GLU A 391 9.55 -5.52 -18.42
C GLU A 391 10.05 -4.86 -19.71
N LYS A 392 9.32 -3.86 -20.22
CA LYS A 392 9.72 -3.11 -21.42
C LYS A 392 10.92 -2.20 -21.21
N GLN A 393 11.25 -1.87 -19.95
CA GLN A 393 12.43 -1.07 -19.61
C GLN A 393 13.72 -1.90 -19.53
N VAL A 394 13.61 -3.24 -19.56
CA VAL A 394 14.78 -4.12 -19.53
C VAL A 394 15.55 -3.99 -20.84
N ARG A 395 16.82 -3.58 -20.76
CA ARG A 395 17.67 -3.28 -21.93
C ARG A 395 17.94 -4.50 -22.82
N TYR A 396 18.09 -5.69 -22.21
CA TYR A 396 18.45 -6.93 -22.90
C TYR A 396 17.60 -8.12 -22.40
N PRO A 397 16.30 -8.16 -22.70
CA PRO A 397 15.37 -9.16 -22.15
C PRO A 397 15.64 -10.59 -22.64
N TRP A 398 16.41 -10.76 -23.73
CA TRP A 398 16.80 -12.08 -24.25
C TRP A 398 18.06 -12.65 -23.60
N LEU A 399 18.82 -11.85 -22.84
CA LEU A 399 19.99 -12.36 -22.13
C LEU A 399 19.53 -13.14 -20.91
N GLN A 400 19.94 -14.40 -20.85
CA GLN A 400 19.73 -15.21 -19.66
C GLN A 400 20.56 -14.62 -18.51
N PRO A 401 20.02 -14.60 -17.28
CA PRO A 401 20.82 -14.24 -16.12
C PRO A 401 22.04 -15.18 -16.03
N PRO A 402 23.20 -14.68 -15.59
CA PRO A 402 24.38 -15.51 -15.42
C PRO A 402 24.05 -16.72 -14.54
N ARG A 403 24.67 -17.87 -14.82
CA ARG A 403 24.66 -19.03 -13.91
C ARG A 403 25.61 -18.79 -12.73
N LEU A 404 25.41 -17.68 -12.04
CA LEU A 404 26.15 -17.25 -10.87
C LEU A 404 25.15 -17.19 -9.72
N ARG A 405 25.49 -17.81 -8.59
CA ARG A 405 24.72 -17.70 -7.36
C ARG A 405 25.56 -16.98 -6.31
N ILE A 406 24.94 -16.04 -5.62
CA ILE A 406 25.55 -15.34 -4.48
C ILE A 406 24.96 -15.96 -3.22
N VAL A 407 25.81 -16.34 -2.28
CA VAL A 407 25.40 -16.93 -1.00
C VAL A 407 25.98 -16.08 0.14
N PRO A 408 25.19 -15.15 0.69
CA PRO A 408 25.58 -14.36 1.85
C PRO A 408 25.89 -15.24 3.06
N ASP A 409 26.89 -14.85 3.84
CA ASP A 409 27.13 -15.50 5.14
C ASP A 409 26.04 -15.09 6.15
N VAL A 410 25.61 -13.82 6.11
CA VAL A 410 24.52 -13.30 6.94
C VAL A 410 23.15 -13.72 6.38
N GLN A 411 22.30 -14.27 7.23
CA GLN A 411 20.96 -14.74 6.87
C GLN A 411 19.88 -13.68 7.08
N MET A 412 18.72 -13.87 6.44
CA MET A 412 17.55 -13.02 6.63
C MET A 412 17.14 -12.99 8.11
N GLY A 413 17.10 -11.80 8.71
CA GLY A 413 16.74 -11.58 10.11
C GLY A 413 17.82 -11.93 11.13
N GLU A 414 19.04 -12.28 10.68
CA GLU A 414 20.12 -12.65 11.60
C GLU A 414 20.53 -11.50 12.52
N ILE A 415 20.78 -11.82 13.80
CA ILE A 415 21.30 -10.88 14.79
C ILE A 415 22.83 -10.86 14.74
N VAL A 416 23.40 -9.68 14.51
CA VAL A 416 24.83 -9.43 14.37
C VAL A 416 25.32 -8.55 15.53
N TYR A 417 26.13 -9.11 16.42
CA TYR A 417 26.61 -8.44 17.65
C TYR A 417 27.82 -7.51 17.46
N ASN A 418 28.32 -7.41 16.23
CA ASN A 418 29.41 -6.49 15.90
C ASN A 418 28.82 -5.28 15.19
N THR A 419 28.95 -4.10 15.79
CA THR A 419 28.42 -2.85 15.21
C THR A 419 29.14 -2.40 13.95
N LYS A 420 30.31 -2.98 13.68
CA LYS A 420 31.09 -2.84 12.46
C LYS A 420 31.37 -4.23 11.90
N PRO A 421 30.38 -4.93 11.33
CA PRO A 421 30.59 -6.29 10.87
C PRO A 421 31.44 -6.33 9.60
N THR A 422 32.11 -7.46 9.37
CA THR A 422 32.52 -7.83 8.01
C THR A 422 31.31 -8.46 7.32
N LEU A 423 30.91 -7.90 6.18
CA LEU A 423 29.85 -8.45 5.34
C LEU A 423 30.49 -9.22 4.20
N SER A 424 30.12 -10.49 4.04
CA SER A 424 30.71 -11.39 3.05
C SER A 424 29.67 -12.30 2.40
N ALA A 425 29.99 -12.72 1.18
CA ALA A 425 29.20 -13.68 0.43
C ALA A 425 30.11 -14.56 -0.44
N LYS A 426 29.75 -15.83 -0.56
CA LYS A 426 30.37 -16.77 -1.50
C LYS A 426 29.76 -16.62 -2.88
N ILE A 427 30.63 -16.44 -3.88
CA ILE A 427 30.26 -16.48 -5.29
C ILE A 427 30.40 -17.92 -5.77
N VAL A 428 29.27 -18.54 -6.10
CA VAL A 428 29.23 -19.89 -6.66
C VAL A 428 29.03 -19.76 -8.17
N ASP A 429 30.13 -19.95 -8.89
CA ASP A 429 30.18 -19.92 -10.35
C ASP A 429 29.93 -21.32 -10.93
N GLY A 430 29.21 -21.41 -12.04
CA GLY A 430 28.83 -22.65 -12.72
C GLY A 430 29.98 -23.40 -13.41
N GLY A 431 31.21 -22.94 -13.28
CA GLY A 431 32.43 -23.64 -13.71
C GLY A 431 33.09 -23.14 -15.00
N ASP A 432 32.75 -21.94 -15.50
CA ASP A 432 33.36 -21.33 -16.69
C ASP A 432 34.41 -20.25 -16.37
N GLY A 433 34.67 -19.96 -15.08
CA GLY A 433 35.62 -18.94 -14.65
C GLY A 433 35.11 -17.50 -14.88
N ALA A 434 33.80 -17.34 -15.10
CA ALA A 434 33.16 -16.07 -15.36
C ALA A 434 33.28 -15.09 -14.18
N GLY A 435 33.44 -15.57 -12.93
CA GLY A 435 33.60 -14.73 -11.74
C GLY A 435 34.66 -13.61 -11.86
N ASN A 436 35.76 -13.87 -12.59
CA ASN A 436 36.84 -12.89 -12.79
C ASN A 436 36.45 -11.68 -13.66
N PHE A 437 35.33 -11.75 -14.38
CA PHE A 437 34.86 -10.69 -15.27
C PHE A 437 33.70 -9.87 -14.67
N PHE A 438 33.29 -10.16 -13.43
CA PHE A 438 32.25 -9.42 -12.73
C PHE A 438 32.82 -8.26 -11.92
N GLN A 439 32.08 -7.16 -11.92
CA GLN A 439 32.22 -6.10 -10.94
C GLN A 439 31.34 -6.44 -9.74
N TYR A 440 31.94 -6.51 -8.56
CA TYR A 440 31.24 -6.79 -7.32
C TYR A 440 30.96 -5.51 -6.54
N SER A 441 29.83 -5.47 -5.84
CA SER A 441 29.49 -4.41 -4.89
C SER A 441 28.74 -4.99 -3.69
N ILE A 442 29.00 -4.44 -2.51
CA ILE A 442 28.18 -4.66 -1.31
C ILE A 442 27.43 -3.36 -1.04
N ILE A 443 26.10 -3.39 -1.02
CA ILE A 443 25.26 -2.21 -0.86
C ILE A 443 24.56 -2.27 0.49
N VAL A 444 24.84 -1.35 1.41
CA VAL A 444 24.22 -1.32 2.75
C VAL A 444 23.36 -0.07 2.90
N ASN A 445 22.05 -0.26 3.08
CA ASN A 445 21.06 0.82 3.15
C ASN A 445 21.22 1.81 1.98
N GLY A 446 21.31 1.31 0.76
CA GLY A 446 21.46 2.06 -0.49
C GLY A 446 22.87 2.59 -0.78
N ILE A 447 23.83 2.45 0.15
CA ILE A 447 25.20 2.94 -0.02
C ILE A 447 26.08 1.80 -0.53
N ALA A 448 26.70 2.00 -1.69
CA ALA A 448 27.56 1.01 -2.32
C ALA A 448 28.99 1.08 -1.77
N TYR A 449 29.56 -0.08 -1.47
CA TYR A 449 30.93 -0.31 -1.06
C TYR A 449 31.60 -1.25 -2.04
N GLN A 450 32.90 -1.02 -2.29
CA GLN A 450 33.71 -1.88 -3.14
C GLN A 450 34.32 -3.00 -2.28
N PRO A 451 33.87 -4.27 -2.40
CA PRO A 451 34.44 -5.37 -1.63
C PRO A 451 35.79 -5.80 -2.20
N SER A 452 36.57 -6.47 -1.37
CA SER A 452 37.67 -7.31 -1.84
C SER A 452 37.10 -8.63 -2.38
N TYR A 453 37.56 -9.06 -3.55
CA TYR A 453 37.28 -10.40 -4.09
C TYR A 453 38.49 -11.30 -3.85
N HIS A 454 38.25 -12.50 -3.34
CA HIS A 454 39.25 -13.50 -3.00
C HIS A 454 39.10 -14.71 -3.95
N PRO A 455 39.81 -14.76 -5.10
CA PRO A 455 39.60 -15.77 -6.12
C PRO A 455 39.80 -17.21 -5.63
N ASP A 456 40.74 -17.40 -4.70
CA ASP A 456 41.08 -18.73 -4.15
C ASP A 456 39.93 -19.35 -3.34
N THR A 457 39.09 -18.52 -2.72
CA THR A 457 37.95 -18.96 -1.90
C THR A 457 36.60 -18.69 -2.57
N GLY A 458 36.59 -17.84 -3.60
CA GLY A 458 35.38 -17.36 -4.27
C GLY A 458 34.57 -16.36 -3.44
N TYR A 459 35.15 -15.73 -2.42
CA TYR A 459 34.43 -14.81 -1.54
C TYR A 459 34.58 -13.35 -1.96
N ILE A 460 33.51 -12.58 -1.78
CA ILE A 460 33.58 -11.13 -1.64
C ILE A 460 33.41 -10.75 -0.17
N SER A 461 34.15 -9.74 0.29
CA SER A 461 34.04 -9.25 1.67
C SER A 461 34.33 -7.76 1.78
N TYR A 462 33.61 -7.08 2.68
CA TYR A 462 33.90 -5.70 3.07
C TYR A 462 33.72 -5.52 4.58
N GLN A 463 34.72 -4.93 5.24
CA GLN A 463 34.67 -4.58 6.66
C GLN A 463 34.03 -3.20 6.81
N MET A 464 32.88 -3.13 7.49
CA MET A 464 32.21 -1.85 7.72
C MET A 464 33.09 -0.90 8.54
N GLU A 465 33.31 0.32 8.04
CA GLU A 465 34.09 1.34 8.74
C GLU A 465 33.22 2.18 9.68
N ARG A 466 31.98 2.46 9.25
CA ARG A 466 30.97 3.16 10.04
C ARG A 466 30.30 2.21 11.02
N ASP A 467 29.95 2.74 12.18
CA ASP A 467 29.11 2.05 13.14
C ASP A 467 27.67 1.97 12.60
N LEU A 468 27.12 0.76 12.55
CA LEU A 468 25.77 0.50 12.05
C LEU A 468 24.69 0.70 13.14
N LEU A 469 25.04 0.66 14.42
CA LEU A 469 24.08 0.93 15.50
C LEU A 469 23.56 2.38 15.47
N GLY A 470 24.28 3.30 14.82
CA GLY A 470 23.88 4.68 14.60
C GLY A 470 24.00 5.57 15.85
N LYS A 471 23.58 6.84 15.73
CA LYS A 471 23.44 7.78 16.86
C LYS A 471 21.97 8.21 16.92
N GLY A 472 21.21 7.63 17.84
CA GLY A 472 19.77 7.85 17.99
C GLY A 472 19.23 7.06 19.17
N HIS A 473 18.07 7.47 19.70
CA HIS A 473 17.64 7.36 21.10
C HIS A 473 17.59 5.99 21.82
N THR A 474 18.08 4.90 21.25
CA THR A 474 18.35 3.66 21.98
C THR A 474 19.64 2.99 21.51
N GLU A 475 20.79 3.52 21.93
CA GLU A 475 22.10 2.81 21.90
C GLU A 475 22.08 1.43 22.60
N LYS A 476 20.92 0.95 23.06
CA LYS A 476 20.71 -0.29 23.81
C LYS A 476 19.76 -1.31 23.14
N GLU A 477 19.15 -1.00 22.00
CA GLU A 477 18.03 -1.80 21.44
C GLU A 477 18.18 -2.19 19.96
N GLY A 478 19.38 -2.06 19.36
CA GLY A 478 19.70 -2.55 18.02
C GLY A 478 19.02 -1.82 16.84
N ASN A 479 19.43 -2.15 15.61
CA ASN A 479 18.89 -1.58 14.38
C ASN A 479 18.87 -2.58 13.21
N PHE A 480 17.79 -2.55 12.43
CA PHE A 480 17.71 -3.31 11.18
C PHE A 480 18.41 -2.58 10.04
N HIS A 481 19.09 -3.36 9.22
CA HIS A 481 19.75 -2.92 8.00
C HIS A 481 19.49 -3.90 6.87
N VAL A 482 19.59 -3.39 5.65
CA VAL A 482 19.53 -4.19 4.44
C VAL A 482 20.89 -4.18 3.76
N VAL A 483 21.36 -5.35 3.36
CA VAL A 483 22.55 -5.52 2.52
C VAL A 483 22.19 -6.23 1.23
N THR A 484 22.71 -5.74 0.11
CA THR A 484 22.70 -6.46 -1.16
C THR A 484 24.11 -6.79 -1.57
N PHE A 485 24.34 -8.05 -1.90
CA PHE A 485 25.54 -8.52 -2.57
C PHE A 485 25.24 -8.57 -4.06
N LEU A 486 25.99 -7.80 -4.85
CA LEU A 486 25.77 -7.60 -6.28
C LEU A 486 26.98 -8.09 -7.08
N ALA A 487 26.71 -8.85 -8.13
CA ALA A 487 27.65 -9.14 -9.20
C ALA A 487 27.10 -8.58 -10.52
N ARG A 488 27.87 -7.74 -11.21
CA ARG A 488 27.50 -7.17 -12.52
C ARG A 488 28.50 -7.57 -13.60
N ASN A 489 28.01 -8.13 -14.70
CA ASN A 489 28.88 -8.47 -15.84
C ASN A 489 29.18 -7.24 -16.72
N PRO A 490 30.12 -7.32 -17.69
CA PRO A 490 30.44 -6.19 -18.57
C PRO A 490 29.30 -5.71 -19.47
N MET A 491 28.26 -6.54 -19.68
CA MET A 491 27.06 -6.18 -20.43
C MET A 491 26.02 -5.45 -19.57
N GLY A 492 26.26 -5.31 -18.26
CA GLY A 492 25.37 -4.66 -17.30
C GLY A 492 24.29 -5.57 -16.71
N VAL A 493 24.36 -6.88 -16.93
CA VAL A 493 23.43 -7.84 -16.30
C VAL A 493 23.87 -8.06 -14.85
N GLU A 494 22.90 -8.00 -13.94
CA GLU A 494 23.11 -8.08 -12.49
C GLU A 494 22.59 -9.40 -11.93
N VAL A 495 23.34 -9.96 -10.97
CA VAL A 495 22.86 -10.98 -10.01
C VAL A 495 22.94 -10.35 -8.63
N ARG A 496 21.84 -10.41 -7.90
CA ARG A 496 21.65 -9.70 -6.62
C ARG A 496 21.12 -10.69 -5.60
N GLU A 497 21.68 -10.66 -4.40
CA GLU A 497 21.12 -11.32 -3.23
C GLU A 497 21.00 -10.29 -2.11
N THR A 498 19.78 -10.09 -1.61
CA THR A 498 19.45 -9.02 -0.66
C THR A 498 18.87 -9.61 0.62
N VAL A 499 19.44 -9.24 1.75
CA VAL A 499 19.06 -9.75 3.07
C VAL A 499 18.93 -8.62 4.08
N ILE A 500 17.99 -8.79 5.01
CA ILE A 500 17.83 -7.93 6.18
C ILE A 500 18.62 -8.58 7.32
N PHE A 501 19.31 -7.79 8.13
CA PHE A 501 19.97 -8.23 9.36
C PHE A 501 19.80 -7.19 10.46
N TYR A 502 19.92 -7.62 11.71
CA TYR A 502 19.72 -6.78 12.88
C TYR A 502 21.03 -6.65 13.65
N VAL A 503 21.55 -5.43 13.77
CA VAL A 503 22.77 -5.15 14.53
C VAL A 503 22.39 -4.84 15.97
N LEU A 504 23.03 -5.53 16.92
CA LEU A 504 22.80 -5.35 18.36
C LEU A 504 24.07 -4.93 19.10
#